data_AF-A0A352N5Z1-F1
#
_entry.id   AF-A0A352N5Z1-F1
#
_cell.length_a   1.000
_cell.length_b   1.000
_cell.length_c   1.000
_cell.angle_alpha   90.00
_cell.angle_beta   90.00
_cell.angle_gamma   90.00
#
_symmetry.space_group_name_H-M   'P 1'
#
loop_
_entity.id
_entity.type
_entity.pdbx_description
1 polymer ?
#
loop_
_entity_poly.entity_id
_entity_poly.type
_entity_poly.pdbx_seq_one_letter_code
_entity_poly.pdbx_strand_id
1 'polypeptide(L)'
;MLVFYILFEFAVIGVLLALIIRSVKKIDKTAILVMFFSLATVATGELINNFTSKVTVYNPAYILWIPRTDIPVFIICGGVLTSFLLYKGCLAGRKIYLRFILLLVFSSLFPLMELAGIGTGLWKWPGNPDINLGWIIGVWKFYFIFIGIPALAGIVIEELTRKKKSH
;
A
#
# COMPACT_ATOMS: atom_id res chain seq x y z
N MET A 1 -10.80 -14.35 17.55
CA MET A 1 -9.65 -13.48 17.23
C MET A 1 -8.68 -14.18 16.27
N LEU A 2 -8.03 -15.29 16.64
CA LEU A 2 -7.09 -16.01 15.75
C LEU A 2 -7.66 -16.33 14.35
N VAL A 3 -8.81 -17.01 14.29
CA VAL A 3 -9.47 -17.37 13.02
C VAL A 3 -9.73 -16.14 12.13
N PHE A 4 -10.05 -14.99 12.73
CA PHE A 4 -10.29 -13.75 11.99
C PHE A 4 -9.03 -13.23 11.30
N TYR A 5 -7.87 -13.22 11.99
CA TYR A 5 -6.60 -12.78 11.41
C TYR A 5 -6.16 -13.68 10.26
N ILE A 6 -6.36 -14.99 10.40
CA ILE A 6 -6.06 -15.98 9.36
C ILE A 6 -6.92 -15.75 8.12
N LEU A 7 -8.24 -15.61 8.30
CA LEU A 7 -9.16 -15.35 7.19
C LEU A 7 -8.85 -14.02 6.50
N PHE A 8 -8.49 -12.98 7.27
CA PHE A 8 -8.10 -11.68 6.74
C PHE A 8 -6.82 -11.77 5.89
N GLU A 9 -5.78 -12.44 6.38
CA GLU A 9 -4.52 -12.68 5.66
C GLU A 9 -4.76 -13.36 4.30
N PHE A 10 -5.50 -14.47 4.30
CA PHE A 10 -5.83 -15.18 3.05
C PHE A 10 -6.71 -14.35 2.11
N ALA A 11 -7.62 -13.52 2.65
CA ALA A 11 -8.45 -12.64 1.83
C ALA A 11 -7.60 -11.58 1.11
N VAL A 12 -6.65 -10.93 1.81
CA VAL A 12 -5.76 -9.93 1.21
C VAL A 12 -4.90 -10.55 0.10
N ILE A 13 -4.28 -11.71 0.39
CA ILE A 13 -3.44 -12.43 -0.58
C ILE A 13 -4.29 -12.89 -1.79
N GLY A 14 -5.45 -13.49 -1.55
CA GLY A 14 -6.35 -13.97 -2.60
C GLY A 14 -6.84 -12.84 -3.50
N VAL A 15 -7.21 -11.69 -2.94
CA VAL A 15 -7.61 -10.51 -3.71
C VAL A 15 -6.46 -10.01 -4.58
N LEU A 16 -5.24 -9.92 -4.04
CA LEU A 16 -4.08 -9.49 -4.83
C LEU A 16 -3.80 -10.45 -5.99
N LEU A 17 -3.80 -11.76 -5.75
CA LEU A 17 -3.60 -12.77 -6.79
C LEU A 17 -4.68 -12.67 -7.89
N ALA A 18 -5.94 -12.51 -7.51
CA ALA A 18 -7.04 -12.32 -8.46
C ALA A 18 -6.84 -11.06 -9.33
N LEU A 19 -6.36 -9.97 -8.74
CA LEU A 19 -6.05 -8.73 -9.46
C LEU A 19 -4.84 -8.87 -10.40
N ILE A 20 -3.80 -9.59 -9.99
CA ILE A 20 -2.65 -9.90 -10.84
C ILE A 20 -3.12 -10.71 -12.06
N ILE A 21 -3.85 -11.81 -11.84
CA ILE A 21 -4.38 -12.66 -12.91
C ILE A 21 -5.24 -11.84 -13.86
N ARG A 22 -6.14 -11.00 -13.34
CA ARG A 22 -7.00 -10.13 -14.16
C ARG A 22 -6.21 -9.11 -14.97
N SER A 23 -5.20 -8.48 -14.38
CA SER A 23 -4.36 -7.48 -15.04
C SER A 23 -3.52 -8.09 -16.16
N VAL A 24 -2.97 -9.29 -15.92
CA VAL A 24 -2.24 -10.07 -16.93
C VAL A 24 -3.16 -10.49 -18.06
N LYS A 25 -4.35 -11.06 -17.77
CA LYS A 25 -5.33 -11.45 -18.80
C LYS A 25 -5.78 -10.28 -19.67
N LYS A 26 -5.87 -9.07 -19.12
CA LYS A 26 -6.25 -7.85 -19.85
C LYS A 26 -5.08 -7.11 -20.49
N ILE A 27 -3.85 -7.57 -20.29
CA ILE A 27 -2.62 -6.94 -20.79
C ILE A 27 -2.55 -5.45 -20.36
N ASP A 28 -2.99 -5.16 -19.13
CA ASP A 28 -2.93 -3.81 -18.56
C ASP A 28 -1.49 -3.55 -18.07
N LYS A 29 -0.62 -3.15 -19.00
CA LYS A 29 0.82 -2.96 -18.75
C LYS A 29 1.09 -1.95 -17.64
N THR A 30 0.30 -0.87 -17.57
CA THR A 30 0.45 0.15 -16.52
C THR A 30 0.07 -0.42 -15.15
N ALA A 31 -1.03 -1.18 -15.07
CA ALA A 31 -1.41 -1.87 -13.83
C ALA A 31 -0.33 -2.83 -13.33
N ILE A 32 0.24 -3.64 -14.23
CA ILE A 32 1.30 -4.60 -13.88
C ILE A 32 2.54 -3.84 -13.36
N LEU A 33 2.92 -2.76 -14.04
CA LEU A 33 4.06 -1.93 -13.63
C LEU A 33 3.82 -1.27 -12.28
N VAL A 34 2.62 -0.75 -12.02
CA VAL A 34 2.26 -0.20 -10.71
C VAL A 34 2.37 -1.26 -9.63
N MET A 35 1.83 -2.46 -9.84
CA MET A 35 1.92 -3.54 -8.85
C MET A 35 3.37 -3.97 -8.59
N PHE A 36 4.20 -4.07 -9.63
CA PHE A 36 5.62 -4.41 -9.49
C PHE A 36 6.39 -3.33 -8.73
N PHE A 37 6.17 -2.06 -9.07
CA PHE A 37 6.83 -0.94 -8.39
C PHE A 37 6.35 -0.77 -6.94
N SER A 38 5.06 -1.04 -6.69
CA SER A 38 4.51 -1.10 -5.34
C SER A 38 5.15 -2.21 -4.53
N LEU A 39 5.36 -3.40 -5.12
CA LEU A 39 6.01 -4.51 -4.43
C LEU A 39 7.43 -4.13 -3.98
N ALA A 40 8.22 -3.52 -4.86
CA ALA A 40 9.57 -3.09 -4.56
C ALA A 40 9.61 -2.02 -3.45
N THR A 41 8.75 -1.00 -3.54
CA THR A 41 8.72 0.11 -2.60
C THR A 41 8.18 -0.30 -1.23
N VAL A 42 7.06 -1.04 -1.18
CA VAL A 42 6.50 -1.55 0.09
C VAL A 42 7.48 -2.50 0.77
N ALA A 43 8.08 -3.44 0.04
CA ALA A 43 9.11 -4.32 0.61
C ALA A 43 10.29 -3.52 1.17
N THR A 44 10.75 -2.49 0.46
CA THR A 44 11.81 -1.60 0.95
C THR A 44 11.40 -0.88 2.23
N GLY A 45 10.18 -0.32 2.27
CA GLY A 45 9.64 0.35 3.44
C GLY A 45 9.57 -0.56 4.67
N GLU A 46 9.11 -1.80 4.48
CA GLU A 46 9.03 -2.79 5.56
C GLU A 46 10.40 -3.28 6.02
N LEU A 47 11.36 -3.45 5.11
CA LEU A 47 12.73 -3.79 5.49
C LEU A 47 13.38 -2.67 6.30
N ILE A 48 13.20 -1.40 5.90
CA ILE A 48 13.66 -0.24 6.69
C ILE A 48 12.99 -0.24 8.06
N ASN A 49 11.68 -0.53 8.10
CA ASN A 49 10.94 -0.59 9.34
C ASN A 49 11.44 -1.69 10.27
N ASN A 50 11.67 -2.89 9.74
CA ASN A 50 12.08 -4.05 10.50
C ASN A 50 13.54 -3.96 10.99
N PHE A 51 14.47 -3.49 10.15
CA PHE A 51 15.90 -3.53 10.46
C PHE A 51 16.46 -2.22 11.02
N THR A 52 15.89 -1.08 10.64
CA THR A 52 16.44 0.24 11.00
C THR A 52 15.62 0.91 12.09
N SER A 53 14.34 1.16 11.86
CA SER A 53 13.54 1.99 12.76
C SER A 53 12.86 1.19 13.89
N LYS A 54 12.57 -0.10 13.67
CA LYS A 54 11.91 -1.02 14.61
C LYS A 54 10.63 -0.45 15.22
N VAL A 55 9.85 0.27 14.41
CA VAL A 55 8.68 1.04 14.88
C VAL A 55 7.43 0.19 14.94
N THR A 56 7.39 -0.94 14.24
CA THR A 56 6.20 -1.80 14.18
C THR A 56 6.49 -3.19 14.73
N VAL A 57 5.58 -3.68 15.56
CA VAL A 57 5.52 -5.07 16.01
C VAL A 57 4.23 -5.67 15.50
N TYR A 58 4.34 -6.73 14.71
CA TYR A 58 3.19 -7.41 14.12
C TYR A 58 2.56 -8.41 15.09
N ASN A 59 1.27 -8.69 14.90
CA ASN A 59 0.57 -9.71 15.67
C ASN A 59 1.19 -11.10 15.42
N PRO A 60 1.58 -11.87 16.45
CA PRO A 60 2.18 -13.20 16.26
C PRO A 60 1.19 -14.25 15.72
N ALA A 61 -0.10 -13.93 15.64
CA ALA A 61 -1.15 -14.84 15.18
C ALA A 61 -1.18 -15.07 13.66
N TYR A 62 -0.38 -14.35 12.87
CA TYR A 62 -0.30 -14.56 11.42
C TYR A 62 0.41 -15.87 11.06
N ILE A 63 0.06 -16.43 9.90
CA ILE A 63 0.59 -17.72 9.46
C ILE A 63 1.80 -17.54 8.55
N LEU A 64 1.73 -16.61 7.59
CA LEU A 64 2.75 -16.49 6.54
C LEU A 64 3.71 -15.35 6.87
N TRP A 65 4.95 -15.72 7.16
CA TRP A 65 6.04 -14.78 7.46
C TRP A 65 7.11 -14.86 6.38
N ILE A 66 7.74 -13.73 6.08
CA ILE A 66 8.90 -13.69 5.19
C ILE A 66 10.09 -14.31 5.94
N PRO A 67 10.75 -15.36 5.40
CA PRO A 67 11.82 -16.06 6.10
C PRO A 67 12.93 -15.12 6.56
N ARG A 68 13.41 -15.34 7.80
CA ARG A 68 14.47 -14.53 8.44
C ARG A 68 14.11 -13.06 8.66
N THR A 69 12.82 -12.73 8.66
CA THR A 69 12.30 -11.40 9.01
C THR A 69 11.09 -11.54 9.94
N ASP A 70 10.73 -10.46 10.62
CA ASP A 70 9.48 -10.39 11.41
C ASP A 70 8.37 -9.71 10.61
N ILE A 71 8.36 -9.85 9.27
CA ILE A 71 7.38 -9.21 8.39
C ILE A 71 6.37 -10.25 7.90
N PRO A 72 5.07 -10.11 8.23
CA PRO A 72 4.02 -10.94 7.67
C PRO A 72 3.85 -10.69 6.17
N VAL A 73 3.63 -11.73 5.39
CA VAL A 73 3.46 -11.64 3.92
C VAL A 73 2.28 -10.75 3.55
N PHE A 74 1.18 -10.80 4.32
CA PHE A 74 0.00 -9.99 4.03
C PHE A 74 0.26 -8.48 4.11
N ILE A 75 1.26 -8.01 4.87
CA ILE A 75 1.60 -6.58 4.95
C ILE A 75 2.13 -6.10 3.59
N ILE A 76 3.02 -6.88 2.98
CA ILE A 76 3.53 -6.59 1.63
C ILE A 76 2.36 -6.61 0.63
N CYS A 77 1.54 -7.66 0.68
CA CYS A 77 0.39 -7.78 -0.22
C CYS A 77 -0.62 -6.64 -0.03
N GLY A 78 -0.87 -6.23 1.22
CA GLY A 78 -1.77 -5.15 1.60
C GLY A 78 -1.27 -3.79 1.12
N GLY A 79 0.03 -3.51 1.25
CA GLY A 79 0.63 -2.29 0.70
C GLY A 79 0.53 -2.21 -0.82
N VAL A 80 0.82 -3.32 -1.51
CA VAL A 80 0.67 -3.41 -2.98
C VAL A 80 -0.78 -3.20 -3.41
N LEU A 81 -1.72 -3.86 -2.72
CA LEU A 81 -3.15 -3.73 -2.98
C LEU A 81 -3.61 -2.29 -2.76
N THR A 82 -3.19 -1.66 -1.67
CA THR A 82 -3.54 -0.27 -1.34
C THR A 82 -3.03 0.69 -2.41
N SER A 83 -1.78 0.55 -2.84
CA SER A 83 -1.21 1.40 -3.90
C SER A 83 -1.94 1.22 -5.23
N PHE A 84 -2.25 -0.03 -5.59
CA PHE A 84 -2.99 -0.35 -6.80
C PHE A 84 -4.42 0.22 -6.78
N LEU A 85 -5.14 0.08 -5.67
CA LEU A 85 -6.48 0.63 -5.50
C LEU A 85 -6.46 2.16 -5.53
N LEU A 86 -5.46 2.78 -4.89
CA LEU A 86 -5.25 4.22 -4.95
C LEU A 86 -5.06 4.70 -6.39
N TYR A 87 -4.20 4.02 -7.16
CA TYR A 87 -4.02 4.29 -8.59
C TYR A 87 -5.34 4.19 -9.36
N LYS A 88 -6.06 3.07 -9.24
CA LYS A 88 -7.34 2.86 -9.95
C LYS A 88 -8.41 3.86 -9.53
N GLY A 89 -8.49 4.20 -8.25
CA GLY A 89 -9.41 5.22 -7.72
C GLY A 89 -9.13 6.60 -8.29
N CYS A 90 -7.85 6.99 -8.39
CA CYS A 90 -7.47 8.27 -8.98
C CYS A 90 -7.79 8.36 -10.47
N LEU A 91 -7.78 7.23 -11.20
CA LEU A 91 -8.16 7.21 -12.63
C LEU A 91 -9.62 7.58 -12.89
N ALA A 92 -10.49 7.62 -11.87
CA ALA A 92 -11.84 8.17 -12.00
C ALA A 92 -11.81 9.66 -12.36
N GLY A 93 -10.74 10.38 -12.01
CA GLY A 93 -10.48 11.74 -12.46
C GLY A 93 -10.26 11.81 -13.97
N ARG A 94 -11.16 12.51 -14.68
CA ARG A 94 -11.06 12.67 -16.14
C ARG A 94 -9.80 13.43 -16.57
N LYS A 95 -9.37 14.41 -15.77
CA LYS A 95 -8.21 15.28 -16.04
C LYS A 95 -7.08 14.98 -15.08
N ILE A 96 -5.83 15.12 -15.53
CA ILE A 96 -4.64 14.79 -14.73
C ILE A 96 -4.60 15.52 -13.37
N TYR A 97 -4.94 16.82 -13.32
CA TYR A 97 -4.94 17.56 -12.06
C TYR A 97 -6.00 17.03 -11.06
N LEU A 98 -7.14 16.53 -11.54
CA LEU A 98 -8.13 15.88 -10.68
C LEU A 98 -7.58 14.58 -10.12
N ARG A 99 -6.81 13.82 -10.89
CA ARG A 99 -6.15 12.59 -10.41
C ARG A 99 -5.15 12.90 -9.29
N PHE A 100 -4.39 13.99 -9.42
CA PHE A 100 -3.47 14.42 -8.36
C PHE A 100 -4.21 14.90 -7.11
N ILE A 101 -5.31 15.65 -7.25
CA ILE A 101 -6.14 16.04 -6.11
C ILE A 101 -6.70 14.79 -5.41
N LEU A 102 -7.23 13.82 -6.17
CA LEU A 102 -7.73 12.56 -5.61
C LEU A 102 -6.62 11.78 -4.90
N LEU A 103 -5.40 11.75 -5.45
CA LEU A 103 -4.26 11.10 -4.81
C LEU A 103 -3.95 11.73 -3.45
N LEU A 104 -3.91 13.06 -3.39
CA LEU A 104 -3.65 13.78 -2.15
C LEU A 104 -4.76 13.52 -1.13
N VAL A 105 -6.03 13.64 -1.52
CA VAL A 105 -7.19 13.39 -0.64
C VAL A 105 -7.24 11.94 -0.15
N PHE A 106 -6.99 10.95 -0.99
CA PHE A 106 -6.97 9.57 -0.53
C PHE A 106 -5.74 9.26 0.32
N SER A 107 -4.58 9.85 0.01
CA SER A 107 -3.38 9.65 0.83
C SER A 107 -3.52 10.26 2.23
N SER A 108 -4.33 11.29 2.43
CA SER A 108 -4.59 11.82 3.78
C SER A 108 -5.32 10.83 4.68
N LEU A 109 -5.83 9.73 4.14
CA LEU A 109 -6.39 8.62 4.93
C LEU A 109 -5.31 7.71 5.53
N PHE A 110 -4.05 7.80 5.11
CA PHE A 110 -2.99 6.91 5.58
C PHE A 110 -2.81 6.92 7.11
N PRO A 111 -2.78 8.07 7.80
CA PRO A 111 -2.76 8.09 9.26
C PRO A 111 -3.98 7.41 9.89
N LEU A 112 -5.16 7.52 9.28
CA LEU A 112 -6.36 6.84 9.76
C LEU A 112 -6.28 5.32 9.58
N MET A 113 -5.70 4.85 8.46
CA MET A 113 -5.46 3.42 8.25
C MET A 113 -4.44 2.87 9.25
N GLU A 114 -3.41 3.65 9.58
CA GLU A 114 -2.45 3.31 10.65
C GLU A 114 -3.14 3.15 11.99
N LEU A 115 -3.95 4.13 12.39
CA LEU A 115 -4.74 4.06 13.63
C LEU A 115 -5.71 2.88 13.63
N ALA A 116 -6.33 2.58 12.49
CA ALA A 116 -7.20 1.41 12.36
C ALA A 116 -6.42 0.10 12.53
N GLY A 117 -5.22 0.00 11.95
CA GLY A 117 -4.33 -1.15 12.12
C GLY A 117 -3.91 -1.37 13.58
N ILE A 118 -3.56 -0.28 14.27
CA ILE A 118 -3.25 -0.30 15.71
C ILE A 118 -4.48 -0.67 16.53
N GLY A 119 -5.62 -0.02 16.28
CA GLY A 119 -6.86 -0.22 17.04
C GLY A 119 -7.47 -1.62 16.88
N THR A 120 -7.25 -2.26 15.73
CA THR A 120 -7.67 -3.66 15.47
C THR A 120 -6.64 -4.70 15.95
N GLY A 121 -5.48 -4.24 16.42
CA GLY A 121 -4.38 -5.11 16.86
C GLY A 121 -3.73 -5.88 15.72
N LEU A 122 -3.81 -5.37 14.48
CA LEU A 122 -3.09 -5.96 13.35
C LEU A 122 -1.57 -5.80 13.52
N TRP A 123 -1.17 -4.63 14.01
CA TRP A 123 0.18 -4.33 14.47
C TRP A 123 0.11 -3.32 15.62
N LYS A 124 1.25 -3.08 16.27
CA LYS A 124 1.38 -2.08 17.33
C LYS A 124 2.73 -1.40 17.25
N TRP A 125 2.85 -0.24 17.87
CA TRP A 125 4.14 0.41 18.08
C TRP A 125 4.73 -0.06 19.42
N PRO A 126 6.06 -0.22 19.55
CA PRO A 126 6.70 -0.64 20.80
C PRO A 126 6.44 0.32 21.97
N GLY A 127 6.18 1.59 21.69
CA GLY A 127 5.70 2.58 22.66
C GLY A 127 4.33 3.11 22.26
N ASN A 128 3.66 3.81 23.18
CA ASN A 128 2.45 4.58 22.86
C ASN A 128 2.89 5.94 22.29
N PRO A 129 2.89 6.14 20.94
CA PRO A 129 3.26 7.42 20.39
C PRO A 129 2.24 8.48 20.81
N ASP A 130 2.73 9.68 21.12
CA ASP A 130 1.86 10.83 21.29
C ASP A 130 1.25 11.19 19.91
N ILE A 131 -0.08 11.06 19.79
CA ILE A 131 -0.81 11.30 18.54
C ILE A 131 -0.94 12.81 18.35
N ASN A 132 0.17 13.42 17.94
CA ASN A 132 0.25 14.85 17.64
C ASN A 132 0.41 15.08 16.12
N LEU A 133 0.42 16.36 15.71
CA LEU A 133 0.54 16.73 14.30
C LEU A 133 1.83 16.17 13.65
N GLY A 134 2.92 16.08 14.42
CA GLY A 134 4.18 15.51 13.96
C GLY A 134 4.05 14.02 13.60
N TRP A 135 3.35 13.25 14.44
CA TRP A 135 3.03 11.85 14.18
C TRP A 135 2.21 11.69 12.89
N ILE A 136 1.14 12.46 12.74
CA ILE A 136 0.25 12.43 11.56
C ILE A 136 1.05 12.70 10.28
N ILE A 137 1.88 13.75 10.29
CA ILE A 137 2.72 14.11 9.15
C ILE A 137 3.76 13.03 8.86
N GLY A 138 4.38 12.45 9.89
CA GLY A 138 5.36 11.37 9.76
C GLY A 138 4.78 10.13 9.10
N VAL A 139 3.64 9.66 9.62
CA VAL A 139 2.92 8.50 9.07
C VAL A 139 2.46 8.76 7.64
N TRP A 140 1.88 9.93 7.38
CA TRP A 140 1.49 10.31 6.03
C TRP A 140 2.68 10.29 5.07
N LYS A 141 3.82 10.90 5.44
CA LYS A 141 5.04 10.90 4.60
C LYS A 141 5.54 9.49 4.32
N PHE A 142 5.63 8.65 5.34
CA PHE A 142 6.10 7.27 5.20
C PHE A 142 5.24 6.50 4.19
N TYR A 143 3.92 6.48 4.41
CA TYR A 143 3.01 5.78 3.49
C TYR A 143 2.92 6.45 2.13
N PHE A 144 3.04 7.78 2.04
CA PHE A 144 3.08 8.46 0.75
C PHE A 144 4.29 8.02 -0.07
N ILE A 145 5.46 7.87 0.55
CA ILE A 145 6.67 7.41 -0.14
C ILE A 145 6.50 5.96 -0.63
N PHE A 146 6.03 5.05 0.23
CA PHE A 146 6.03 3.62 -0.09
C PHE A 146 4.74 3.11 -0.77
N ILE A 147 3.64 3.85 -0.67
CA ILE A 147 2.33 3.47 -1.25
C ILE A 147 1.83 4.53 -2.25
N GLY A 148 1.98 5.82 -1.92
CA GLY A 148 1.51 6.93 -2.77
C GLY A 148 2.33 7.12 -4.05
N ILE A 149 3.66 7.09 -3.97
CA ILE A 149 4.56 7.29 -5.13
C ILE A 149 4.32 6.25 -6.23
N PRO A 150 4.15 4.95 -5.96
CA PRO A 150 3.86 4.00 -7.03
C PRO A 150 2.53 4.29 -7.74
N ALA A 151 1.50 4.73 -7.00
CA ALA A 151 0.24 5.16 -7.59
C ALA A 151 0.42 6.41 -8.46
N LEU A 152 1.20 7.39 -7.98
CA LEU A 152 1.56 8.59 -8.71
C LEU A 152 2.28 8.27 -10.02
N ALA A 153 3.28 7.39 -9.98
CA ALA A 153 4.02 6.95 -11.15
C ALA A 153 3.08 6.31 -12.18
N GLY A 154 2.13 5.48 -11.73
CA GLY A 154 1.08 4.91 -12.57
C GLY A 154 0.23 5.97 -13.28
N ILE A 155 -0.19 7.02 -12.57
CA ILE A 155 -0.97 8.14 -13.12
C ILE A 155 -0.17 8.86 -14.22
N VAL A 156 1.11 9.14 -13.98
CA VAL A 156 1.99 9.83 -14.93
C VAL A 156 2.21 8.98 -16.19
N ILE A 157 2.52 7.70 -16.03
CA ILE A 157 2.76 6.78 -17.16
C ILE A 157 1.50 6.62 -18.02
N GLU A 158 0.34 6.50 -17.39
CA GLU A 158 -0.95 6.44 -18.09
C GLU A 158 -1.19 7.69 -18.93
N GLU A 159 -0.90 8.88 -18.40
CA GLU A 159 -1.05 10.14 -19.13
C GLU A 159 -0.11 10.24 -20.33
N LEU A 160 1.17 9.90 -20.13
CA LEU A 160 2.16 9.88 -21.21
C LEU A 160 1.76 8.92 -22.33
N THR A 161 1.22 7.74 -21.97
CA THR A 161 0.75 6.74 -22.92
C THR A 161 -0.47 7.22 -23.71
N ARG A 162 -1.39 7.97 -23.08
CA ARG A 162 -2.55 8.55 -23.77
C ARG A 162 -2.15 9.60 -24.79
N LYS A 163 -1.24 10.51 -24.44
CA LYS A 163 -0.73 11.54 -25.36
C LYS A 163 -0.05 10.94 -26.59
N LYS A 164 0.66 9.82 -26.44
CA LYS A 164 1.30 9.14 -27.58
C LYS A 164 0.30 8.54 -28.59
N LYS A 165 -0.94 8.23 -28.17
CA LYS A 165 -1.98 7.68 -29.05
C LYS A 165 -2.79 8.74 -29.80
N SER A 166 -2.68 10.01 -29.42
CA SER A 166 -3.38 11.13 -30.05
C SER A 166 -2.58 11.85 -31.13
N HIS A 167 -1.34 11.39 -31.38
CA HIS A 167 -0.46 11.82 -32.47
C HIS A 167 -0.28 10.67 -33.45
#